data_AF-A0A0K8Q6U2-F1
#
_entry.id   AF-A0A0K8Q6U2-F1
#
_cell.length_a   1.000
_cell.length_b   1.000
_cell.length_c   1.000
_cell.angle_alpha   90.00
_cell.angle_beta   90.00
_cell.angle_gamma   90.00
#
_symmetry.space_group_name_H-M   'P 1'
#
loop_
_entity.id
_entity.type
_entity.pdbx_description
1 polymer ?
#
loop_
_entity_poly.entity_id
_entity_poly.type
_entity_poly.pdbx_seq_one_letter_code
_entity_poly.pdbx_strand_id
1 'polypeptide(L)'
;MNTLARLQVWTTPLWLLLMVVPVAYLLVSHPGSIDDFFAFTGKTGAGGSNLASVMLAAGVCLSLMAQIAEQIDYLRFMPPKTAENNRAWWRAVILAGPGWVIFGAIKQIVGMFIAIYLIAKLDPAASATANEPVHQFLGVYQEMMPAWLAMTLAVVLVVISQIKINVTNAYSGSLAWTNSFTRITKSYPGRMVFVVVNLVIALVLMEANMFDFLNTILGFYANCAMAWVVTVASDIAINKYLLKVSPKVPEFRRGMLYAVNPVGFVSMLVSAGISIAVFFGAFGAGIQPYSPVFAVGLALVLPPILATATKGKYYLRRTDDGIDLPMFDADGNPSDARLLCHVTGIEFERPDMIAPRRTGPTASRSSCHRSRCLLTQREAWCCRRRSSGGCELAAVSAVRRQAGAWAQRAGRENVR
;
A
#
# COMPACT_ATOMS: atom_id res chain seq x y z
N MET A 1 8.26 -2.35 -12.79
CA MET A 1 8.64 -3.17 -11.63
C MET A 1 10.10 -3.57 -11.68
N ASN A 2 10.60 -4.19 -12.76
CA ASN A 2 12.01 -4.59 -12.86
C ASN A 2 13.04 -3.48 -12.56
N THR A 3 12.85 -2.28 -13.11
CA THR A 3 13.76 -1.14 -12.85
C THR A 3 13.72 -0.67 -11.40
N LEU A 4 12.51 -0.61 -10.80
CA LEU A 4 12.34 -0.26 -9.39
C LEU A 4 13.01 -1.29 -8.48
N ALA A 5 12.77 -2.59 -8.72
CA ALA A 5 13.37 -3.66 -7.94
C ALA A 5 14.90 -3.62 -8.01
N ARG A 6 15.47 -3.39 -9.21
CA ARG A 6 16.93 -3.25 -9.38
C ARG A 6 17.47 -2.05 -8.60
N LEU A 7 16.83 -0.87 -8.70
CA LEU A 7 17.22 0.31 -7.93
C LEU A 7 17.19 0.03 -6.43
N GLN A 8 16.13 -0.60 -5.93
CA GLN A 8 15.99 -0.90 -4.50
C GLN A 8 17.06 -1.87 -4.03
N VAL A 9 17.32 -2.97 -4.75
CA VAL A 9 18.32 -3.97 -4.35
C VAL A 9 19.74 -3.38 -4.35
N TRP A 10 20.11 -2.61 -5.38
CA TRP A 10 21.47 -2.06 -5.48
C TRP A 10 21.76 -0.96 -4.47
N THR A 11 20.77 -0.13 -4.12
CA THR A 11 20.96 0.97 -3.17
C THR A 11 20.86 0.53 -1.71
N THR A 12 20.19 -0.60 -1.43
CA THR A 12 19.92 -1.04 -0.05
C THR A 12 21.17 -1.30 0.79
N PRO A 13 22.23 -1.99 0.30
CA PRO A 13 23.42 -2.25 1.11
C PRO A 13 24.11 -0.97 1.58
N LEU A 14 24.35 -0.03 0.66
CA LEU A 14 24.95 1.26 0.98
C LEU A 14 24.03 2.07 1.91
N TRP A 15 22.74 2.11 1.61
CA TRP A 15 21.76 2.82 2.42
C TRP A 15 21.69 2.29 3.87
N LEU A 16 21.69 0.97 4.05
CA LEU A 16 21.73 0.34 5.37
C LEU A 16 23.02 0.65 6.11
N LEU A 17 24.17 0.60 5.43
CA LEU A 17 25.45 0.95 6.06
C LEU A 17 25.42 2.39 6.55
N LEU A 18 25.03 3.33 5.68
CA LEU A 18 24.93 4.74 6.02
C LEU A 18 23.94 4.97 7.17
N MET A 19 22.83 4.24 7.23
CA MET A 19 21.84 4.41 8.30
C MET A 19 22.25 3.75 9.62
N VAL A 20 22.81 2.53 9.60
CA VAL A 20 23.03 1.70 10.79
C VAL A 20 24.34 2.04 11.49
N VAL A 21 25.41 2.30 10.75
CA VAL A 21 26.73 2.63 11.32
C VAL A 21 26.69 3.84 12.27
N PRO A 22 26.08 5.00 11.94
CA PRO A 22 26.04 6.13 12.86
C PRO A 22 25.23 5.83 14.12
N VAL A 23 24.15 5.05 14.00
CA VAL A 23 23.35 4.62 15.16
C VAL A 23 24.16 3.69 16.07
N ALA A 24 24.88 2.73 15.48
CA ALA A 24 25.73 1.82 16.23
C ALA A 24 26.88 2.56 16.93
N TYR A 25 27.51 3.52 16.24
CA TYR A 25 28.53 4.38 16.83
C TYR A 25 27.99 5.16 18.02
N LEU A 26 26.81 5.79 17.87
CA LEU A 26 26.18 6.56 18.94
C LEU A 26 25.97 5.72 20.21
N LEU A 27 25.50 4.49 20.06
CA LEU A 27 25.28 3.56 21.18
C LEU A 27 26.57 3.10 21.87
N VAL A 28 27.66 2.96 21.11
CA VAL A 28 28.98 2.54 21.65
C VAL A 28 29.71 3.71 22.31
N SER A 29 29.71 4.89 21.68
CA SER A 29 30.44 6.07 22.15
C SER A 29 29.73 6.78 23.29
N HIS A 30 28.39 6.72 23.33
CA HIS A 30 27.57 7.40 24.34
C HIS A 30 26.54 6.46 24.97
N PRO A 31 26.95 5.44 25.76
CA PRO A 31 26.01 4.46 26.33
C PRO A 31 24.95 5.09 27.24
N GLY A 32 25.28 6.19 27.94
CA GLY A 32 24.33 6.93 28.79
C GLY A 32 23.18 7.61 28.02
N SER A 33 23.26 7.72 26.69
CA SER A 33 22.16 8.23 25.87
C SER A 33 20.91 7.34 25.93
N ILE A 34 21.06 6.07 26.29
CA ILE A 34 19.95 5.13 26.53
C ILE A 34 19.18 5.54 27.77
N ASP A 35 19.88 5.89 28.86
CA ASP A 35 19.24 6.35 30.09
C ASP A 35 18.56 7.69 29.88
N ASP A 36 19.21 8.63 29.17
CA ASP A 36 18.64 9.92 28.79
C ASP A 36 17.35 9.75 27.95
N PHE A 37 17.31 8.75 27.05
CA PHE A 37 16.13 8.43 26.25
C PHE A 37 14.94 7.99 27.11
N PHE A 38 15.16 7.11 28.09
CA PHE A 38 14.10 6.67 29.00
C PHE A 38 13.71 7.73 30.03
N ALA A 39 14.63 8.63 30.38
CA ALA A 39 14.40 9.73 31.32
C ALA A 39 13.68 10.92 30.68
N PHE A 40 13.59 11.00 29.34
CA PHE A 40 13.02 12.14 28.65
C PHE A 40 11.50 12.25 28.85
N THR A 41 11.05 13.32 29.53
CA THR A 41 9.63 13.56 29.86
C THR A 41 8.92 14.52 28.89
N GLY A 42 9.59 14.97 27.82
CA GLY A 42 9.03 15.91 26.84
C GLY A 42 9.26 17.39 27.19
N LYS A 43 8.89 18.28 26.26
CA LYS A 43 9.17 19.73 26.34
C LYS A 43 8.49 20.44 27.52
N THR A 44 7.39 19.90 28.02
CA THR A 44 6.60 20.51 29.10
C THR A 44 7.06 20.07 30.49
N GLY A 45 7.98 19.09 30.60
CA GLY A 45 8.45 18.56 31.88
C GLY A 45 7.35 17.93 32.76
N ALA A 46 6.13 17.80 32.23
CA ALA A 46 5.00 17.24 32.95
C ALA A 46 5.20 15.72 33.04
N GLY A 47 5.54 15.22 34.23
CA GLY A 47 5.63 13.79 34.49
C GLY A 47 4.27 13.11 34.31
N GLY A 48 4.25 11.97 33.62
CA GLY A 48 3.08 11.10 33.47
C GLY A 48 2.62 10.85 32.03
N SER A 49 2.00 9.70 31.80
CA SER A 49 1.38 9.36 30.52
C SER A 49 -0.04 9.91 30.44
N ASN A 50 -0.26 10.92 29.60
CA ASN A 50 -1.60 11.38 29.26
C ASN A 50 -2.14 10.56 28.07
N LEU A 51 -3.27 9.89 28.26
CA LEU A 51 -3.92 9.11 27.20
C LEU A 51 -4.19 9.96 25.95
N ALA A 52 -4.55 11.24 26.12
CA ALA A 52 -4.75 12.14 24.98
C ALA A 52 -3.45 12.35 24.17
N SER A 53 -2.31 12.56 24.84
CA SER A 53 -1.00 12.68 24.18
C SER A 53 -0.59 11.37 23.49
N VAL A 54 -0.87 10.22 24.11
CA VAL A 54 -0.64 8.90 23.50
C VAL A 54 -1.51 8.72 22.25
N MET A 55 -2.79 9.11 22.30
CA MET A 55 -3.68 9.02 21.14
C MET A 55 -3.29 9.96 20.00
N LEU A 56 -2.83 11.17 20.31
CA LEU A 56 -2.30 12.10 19.30
C LEU A 56 -1.03 11.55 18.63
N ALA A 57 -0.09 11.01 19.42
CA ALA A 57 1.10 10.34 18.88
C ALA A 57 0.74 9.10 18.06
N ALA A 58 -0.22 8.30 18.54
CA ALA A 58 -0.73 7.14 17.82
C ALA A 58 -1.37 7.56 16.48
N GLY A 59 -2.08 8.69 16.41
CA GLY A 59 -2.65 9.23 15.18
C GLY A 59 -1.60 9.39 14.07
N VAL A 60 -0.41 9.89 14.40
CA VAL A 60 0.71 10.00 13.46
C VAL A 60 1.15 8.61 12.98
N CYS A 61 1.29 7.63 13.88
CA CYS A 61 1.66 6.26 13.50
C CYS A 61 0.57 5.58 12.65
N LEU A 62 -0.69 5.78 12.99
CA LEU A 62 -1.86 5.22 12.28
C LEU A 62 -2.01 5.83 10.88
N SER A 63 -1.55 7.06 10.66
CA SER A 63 -1.50 7.67 9.32
C SER A 63 -0.67 6.84 8.33
N LEU A 64 0.36 6.16 8.81
CA LEU A 64 1.24 5.32 7.98
C LEU A 64 0.59 3.99 7.58
N MET A 65 -0.57 3.64 8.16
CA MET A 65 -1.28 2.38 7.90
C MET A 65 -1.67 2.23 6.42
N ALA A 66 -1.94 3.33 5.72
CA ALA A 66 -2.26 3.31 4.31
C ALA A 66 -1.14 2.72 3.42
N GLN A 67 0.11 2.70 3.91
CA GLN A 67 1.25 2.06 3.22
C GLN A 67 1.07 0.54 3.04
N ILE A 68 0.15 -0.09 3.77
CA ILE A 68 -0.23 -1.49 3.51
C ILE A 68 -0.68 -1.69 2.07
N ALA A 69 -1.32 -0.69 1.45
CA ALA A 69 -1.72 -0.71 0.05
C ALA A 69 -0.54 -0.87 -0.91
N GLU A 70 0.62 -0.34 -0.54
CA GLU A 70 1.85 -0.46 -1.31
C GLU A 70 2.48 -1.85 -1.12
N GLN A 71 2.50 -2.36 0.11
CA GLN A 71 3.07 -3.68 0.42
C GLN A 71 2.33 -4.79 -0.32
N ILE A 72 1.00 -4.76 -0.33
CA ILE A 72 0.19 -5.72 -1.09
C ILE A 72 0.45 -5.65 -2.60
N ASP A 73 0.82 -4.46 -3.10
CA ASP A 73 1.14 -4.22 -4.50
C ASP A 73 2.46 -4.89 -4.93
N TYR A 74 3.37 -5.14 -4.00
CA TYR A 74 4.55 -6.00 -4.21
C TYR A 74 4.22 -7.48 -4.02
N LEU A 75 3.49 -7.83 -2.97
CA LEU A 75 3.15 -9.22 -2.65
C LEU A 75 2.36 -9.90 -3.78
N ARG A 76 1.54 -9.16 -4.55
CA ARG A 76 0.81 -9.74 -5.69
C ARG A 76 1.70 -10.24 -6.83
N PHE A 77 2.98 -9.86 -6.87
CA PHE A 77 3.95 -10.32 -7.87
C PHE A 77 4.76 -11.53 -7.41
N MET A 78 4.48 -12.07 -6.22
CA MET A 78 5.11 -13.31 -5.78
C MET A 78 4.71 -14.48 -6.70
N PRO A 79 5.60 -15.47 -6.89
CA PRO A 79 5.27 -16.67 -7.64
C PRO A 79 4.11 -17.44 -6.97
N PRO A 80 3.38 -18.27 -7.74
CA PRO A 80 2.39 -19.20 -7.20
C PRO A 80 3.01 -20.08 -6.10
N LYS A 81 2.20 -20.43 -5.12
CA LYS A 81 2.66 -21.21 -3.98
C LYS A 81 2.64 -22.69 -4.35
N THR A 82 3.79 -23.36 -4.24
CA THR A 82 3.96 -24.79 -4.46
C THR A 82 4.45 -25.47 -3.18
N ALA A 83 4.40 -26.81 -3.12
CA ALA A 83 4.94 -27.56 -1.99
C ALA A 83 6.43 -27.26 -1.73
N GLU A 84 7.20 -27.06 -2.80
CA GLU A 84 8.64 -26.77 -2.75
C GLU A 84 8.96 -25.37 -2.20
N ASN A 85 8.19 -24.35 -2.58
CA ASN A 85 8.47 -22.97 -2.22
C ASN A 85 7.71 -22.47 -0.96
N ASN A 86 6.82 -23.30 -0.39
CA ASN A 86 5.88 -22.91 0.66
C ASN A 86 6.53 -22.18 1.86
N ARG A 87 7.69 -22.69 2.35
CA ARG A 87 8.41 -22.06 3.47
C ARG A 87 8.95 -20.68 3.12
N ALA A 88 9.57 -20.55 1.95
CA ALA A 88 10.10 -19.28 1.46
C ALA A 88 8.97 -18.27 1.18
N TRP A 89 7.87 -18.77 0.61
CA TRP A 89 6.67 -17.99 0.31
C TRP A 89 6.07 -17.37 1.57
N TRP A 90 5.84 -18.15 2.64
CA TRP A 90 5.32 -17.62 3.90
C TRP A 90 6.29 -16.66 4.60
N ARG A 91 7.60 -16.94 4.57
CA ARG A 91 8.60 -16.01 5.10
C ARG A 91 8.52 -14.65 4.39
N ALA A 92 8.43 -14.64 3.06
CA ALA A 92 8.30 -13.42 2.28
C ALA A 92 6.99 -12.67 2.58
N VAL A 93 5.86 -13.39 2.67
CA VAL A 93 4.55 -12.80 3.03
C VAL A 93 4.60 -12.17 4.41
N ILE A 94 5.17 -12.84 5.41
CA ILE A 94 5.22 -12.33 6.78
C ILE A 94 6.17 -11.13 6.85
N LEU A 95 7.39 -11.22 6.31
CA LEU A 95 8.38 -10.14 6.36
C LEU A 95 7.92 -8.88 5.63
N ALA A 96 7.37 -9.02 4.41
CA ALA A 96 6.96 -7.87 3.59
C ALA A 96 5.50 -7.44 3.83
N GLY A 97 4.67 -8.30 4.41
CA GLY A 97 3.29 -7.99 4.79
C GLY A 97 3.20 -7.53 6.25
N PRO A 98 2.57 -8.31 7.15
CA PRO A 98 2.28 -7.86 8.52
C PRO A 98 3.53 -7.62 9.37
N GLY A 99 4.62 -8.36 9.16
CA GLY A 99 5.87 -8.22 9.91
C GLY A 99 6.62 -6.91 9.64
N TRP A 100 6.27 -6.21 8.56
CA TRP A 100 6.84 -4.90 8.24
C TRP A 100 6.64 -3.86 9.36
N VAL A 101 5.55 -4.00 10.14
CA VAL A 101 5.25 -3.12 11.28
C VAL A 101 6.39 -3.08 12.30
N ILE A 102 7.12 -4.18 12.48
CA ILE A 102 8.24 -4.27 13.42
C ILE A 102 9.41 -3.40 12.94
N PHE A 103 9.76 -3.48 11.65
CA PHE A 103 10.80 -2.62 11.07
C PHE A 103 10.40 -1.14 11.11
N GLY A 104 9.13 -0.83 10.85
CA GLY A 104 8.58 0.52 10.99
C GLY A 104 8.71 1.06 12.41
N ALA A 105 8.34 0.26 13.42
CA ALA A 105 8.42 0.63 14.82
C ALA A 105 9.88 0.85 15.27
N ILE A 106 10.79 -0.07 14.92
CA ILE A 106 12.23 0.08 15.22
C ILE A 106 12.77 1.37 14.62
N LYS A 107 12.44 1.67 13.36
CA LYS A 107 12.88 2.90 12.70
C LYS A 107 12.38 4.16 13.39
N GLN A 108 11.12 4.18 13.84
CA GLN A 108 10.57 5.32 14.59
C GLN A 108 11.25 5.50 15.94
N ILE A 109 11.49 4.40 16.67
CA ILE A 109 12.19 4.43 17.96
C ILE A 109 13.62 4.97 17.77
N VAL A 110 14.34 4.49 16.75
CA VAL A 110 15.71 4.98 16.44
C VAL A 110 15.71 6.46 16.07
N GLY A 111 14.74 6.92 15.26
CA GLY A 111 14.62 8.34 14.92
C GLY A 111 14.32 9.21 16.15
N MET A 112 13.46 8.73 17.05
CA MET A 112 13.17 9.40 18.31
C MET A 112 14.38 9.43 19.24
N PHE A 113 15.14 8.34 19.30
CA PHE A 113 16.38 8.23 20.07
C PHE A 113 17.41 9.25 19.63
N ILE A 114 17.69 9.35 18.32
CA ILE A 114 18.61 10.36 17.78
C ILE A 114 18.10 11.77 18.09
N ALA A 115 16.80 12.04 17.90
CA ALA A 115 16.23 13.36 18.19
C ALA A 115 16.41 13.79 19.65
N ILE A 116 16.15 12.87 20.60
CA ILE A 116 16.34 13.13 22.03
C ILE A 116 17.82 13.35 22.35
N TYR A 117 18.71 12.54 21.78
CA TYR A 117 20.15 12.72 21.95
C TYR A 117 20.62 14.11 21.47
N LEU A 118 20.20 14.54 20.27
CA LEU A 118 20.56 15.87 19.75
C LEU A 118 20.10 16.99 20.68
N ILE A 119 18.86 16.92 21.18
CA ILE A 119 18.28 17.93 22.08
C ILE A 119 18.97 17.93 23.44
N ALA A 120 19.28 16.75 23.98
CA ALA A 120 19.80 16.60 25.34
C ALA A 120 21.30 16.87 25.46
N LYS A 121 22.09 16.60 24.41
CA LYS A 121 23.56 16.63 24.48
C LYS A 121 24.24 17.65 23.58
N LEU A 122 23.66 17.96 22.42
CA LEU A 122 24.33 18.82 21.44
C LEU A 122 23.85 20.26 21.53
N ASP A 123 22.54 20.50 21.37
CA ASP A 123 21.99 21.85 21.44
C ASP A 123 20.47 21.82 21.74
N PRO A 124 19.99 22.45 22.83
CA PRO A 124 18.56 22.62 23.07
C PRO A 124 17.83 23.39 21.95
N ALA A 125 18.52 24.28 21.22
CA ALA A 125 17.97 24.97 20.06
C ALA A 125 17.79 24.02 18.85
N ALA A 126 18.45 22.86 18.83
CA ALA A 126 18.20 21.81 17.84
C ALA A 126 16.78 21.23 17.94
N SER A 127 16.02 21.51 18.99
CA SER A 127 14.61 21.08 19.08
C SER A 127 13.69 21.60 17.97
N ALA A 128 14.13 22.63 17.23
CA ALA A 128 13.44 23.17 16.05
C ALA A 128 13.72 22.36 14.77
N THR A 129 14.90 21.72 14.67
CA THR A 129 15.37 21.00 13.47
C THR A 129 15.55 19.49 13.69
N ALA A 130 15.44 19.02 14.93
CA ALA A 130 15.65 17.62 15.31
C ALA A 130 14.58 16.65 14.77
N ASN A 131 13.49 17.16 14.20
CA ASN A 131 12.49 16.37 13.46
C ASN A 131 12.92 16.10 12.01
N GLU A 132 13.93 16.79 11.49
CA GLU A 132 14.41 16.65 10.13
C GLU A 132 15.53 15.60 10.04
N PRO A 133 15.38 14.54 9.21
CA PRO A 133 16.38 13.47 9.12
C PRO A 133 17.77 13.96 8.70
N VAL A 134 17.86 15.02 7.90
CA VAL A 134 19.15 15.60 7.48
C VAL A 134 19.94 16.07 8.71
N HIS A 135 19.30 16.84 9.59
CA HIS A 135 19.90 17.35 10.81
C HIS A 135 20.17 16.24 11.82
N GLN A 136 19.27 15.26 11.94
CA GLN A 136 19.48 14.06 12.77
C GLN A 136 20.78 13.32 12.43
N PHE A 137 20.93 12.92 11.16
CA PHE A 137 22.10 12.15 10.75
C PHE A 137 23.36 13.02 10.66
N LEU A 138 23.25 14.28 10.25
CA LEU A 138 24.40 15.19 10.21
C LEU A 138 25.02 15.38 11.59
N GLY A 139 24.21 15.60 12.63
CA GLY A 139 24.70 15.77 14.00
C GLY A 139 25.49 14.56 14.49
N VAL A 140 25.00 13.34 14.22
CA VAL A 140 25.71 12.11 14.59
C VAL A 140 26.98 11.90 13.75
N TYR A 141 26.94 12.20 12.44
CA TYR A 141 28.13 12.07 11.61
C TYR A 141 29.24 13.06 11.98
N GLN A 142 28.90 14.27 12.42
CA GLN A 142 29.91 15.28 12.81
C GLN A 142 30.73 14.83 14.03
N GLU A 143 30.17 14.00 14.91
CA GLU A 143 30.90 13.37 16.02
C GLU A 143 31.89 12.29 15.53
N MET A 144 31.57 11.62 14.42
CA MET A 144 32.35 10.49 13.92
C MET A 144 33.50 10.89 13.00
N MET A 145 33.38 12.00 12.27
CA MET A 145 34.27 12.34 11.17
C MET A 145 34.28 13.84 10.85
N PRO A 146 35.28 14.34 10.09
CA PRO A 146 35.37 15.75 9.74
C PRO A 146 34.12 16.27 9.03
N ALA A 147 33.80 17.55 9.27
CA ALA A 147 32.54 18.18 8.85
C ALA A 147 32.21 18.02 7.34
N TRP A 148 33.21 18.09 6.46
CA TRP A 148 33.01 17.94 5.02
C TRP A 148 32.52 16.53 4.64
N LEU A 149 33.06 15.49 5.29
CA LEU A 149 32.69 14.10 5.03
C LEU A 149 31.33 13.79 5.65
N ALA A 150 31.09 14.27 6.88
CA ALA A 150 29.81 14.14 7.56
C ALA A 150 28.65 14.72 6.72
N MET A 151 28.83 15.94 6.20
CA MET A 151 27.86 16.58 5.31
C MET A 151 27.64 15.78 4.03
N THR A 152 28.72 15.32 3.40
CA THR A 152 28.64 14.55 2.15
C THR A 152 27.87 13.25 2.36
N LEU A 153 28.17 12.48 3.40
CA LEU A 153 27.51 11.22 3.70
C LEU A 153 26.05 11.40 4.12
N ALA A 154 25.74 12.44 4.90
CA ALA A 154 24.37 12.80 5.25
C ALA A 154 23.52 13.12 4.02
N VAL A 155 24.06 13.93 3.09
CA VAL A 155 23.38 14.25 1.83
C VAL A 155 23.18 12.99 0.98
N VAL A 156 24.20 12.14 0.84
CA VAL A 156 24.07 10.88 0.09
C VAL A 156 23.00 9.98 0.71
N LEU A 157 23.00 9.80 2.03
CA LEU A 157 22.00 9.02 2.75
C LEU A 157 20.58 9.55 2.50
N VAL A 158 20.39 10.87 2.64
CA VAL A 158 19.09 11.50 2.49
C VAL A 158 18.61 11.41 1.04
N VAL A 159 19.46 11.73 0.06
CA VAL A 159 19.10 11.65 -1.36
C VAL A 159 18.72 10.22 -1.75
N ILE A 160 19.50 9.22 -1.33
CA ILE A 160 19.17 7.81 -1.59
C ILE A 160 17.83 7.45 -0.93
N SER A 161 17.60 7.87 0.32
CA SER A 161 16.34 7.62 1.05
C SER A 161 15.14 8.24 0.32
N GLN A 162 15.27 9.50 -0.11
CA GLN A 162 14.24 10.24 -0.82
C GLN A 162 13.91 9.61 -2.16
N ILE A 163 14.92 9.24 -2.95
CA ILE A 163 14.71 8.54 -4.23
C ILE A 163 13.94 7.23 -4.01
N LYS A 164 14.34 6.42 -3.02
CA LYS A 164 13.68 5.12 -2.75
C LYS A 164 12.19 5.27 -2.42
N ILE A 165 11.82 6.28 -1.62
CA ILE A 165 10.43 6.52 -1.25
C ILE A 165 9.64 7.23 -2.36
N ASN A 166 10.21 8.26 -2.99
CA ASN A 166 9.50 9.05 -3.98
C ASN A 166 9.18 8.27 -5.26
N VAL A 167 10.08 7.39 -5.72
CA VAL A 167 9.81 6.53 -6.89
C VAL A 167 8.65 5.57 -6.59
N THR A 168 8.62 5.04 -5.39
CA THR A 168 7.57 4.14 -4.92
C THR A 168 6.22 4.87 -4.80
N ASN A 169 6.19 6.07 -4.18
CA ASN A 169 5.00 6.91 -4.08
C ASN A 169 4.45 7.29 -5.47
N ALA A 170 5.33 7.64 -6.42
CA ALA A 170 4.95 7.92 -7.80
C ALA A 170 4.39 6.69 -8.52
N TYR A 171 4.98 5.51 -8.27
CA TYR A 171 4.50 4.26 -8.83
C TYR A 171 3.08 3.92 -8.35
N SER A 172 2.86 3.91 -7.04
CA SER A 172 1.58 3.57 -6.42
C SER A 172 0.50 4.61 -6.73
N GLY A 173 0.84 5.90 -6.64
CA GLY A 173 -0.06 7.01 -6.99
C GLY A 173 -0.50 6.94 -8.45
N SER A 174 0.43 6.74 -9.40
CA SER A 174 0.06 6.63 -10.81
C SER A 174 -0.86 5.46 -11.10
N LEU A 175 -0.71 4.33 -10.40
CA LEU A 175 -1.59 3.17 -10.52
C LEU A 175 -2.99 3.47 -9.97
N ALA A 176 -3.08 4.09 -8.79
CA ALA A 176 -4.33 4.49 -8.16
C ALA A 176 -5.13 5.49 -9.01
N TRP A 177 -4.45 6.52 -9.53
CA TRP A 177 -5.05 7.51 -10.44
C TRP A 177 -5.55 6.88 -11.73
N THR A 178 -4.72 6.04 -12.36
CA THR A 178 -5.12 5.28 -13.54
C THR A 178 -6.38 4.46 -13.23
N ASN A 179 -6.39 3.77 -12.09
CA ASN A 179 -7.49 2.90 -11.70
C ASN A 179 -8.81 3.63 -11.50
N SER A 180 -8.75 4.78 -10.82
CA SER A 180 -9.91 5.60 -10.51
C SER A 180 -10.43 6.33 -11.75
N PHE A 181 -9.53 6.92 -12.54
CA PHE A 181 -9.90 7.67 -13.73
C PHE A 181 -10.60 6.78 -14.76
N THR A 182 -10.03 5.62 -15.08
CA THR A 182 -10.68 4.72 -16.06
C THR A 182 -12.00 4.13 -15.54
N ARG A 183 -12.19 4.05 -14.22
CA ARG A 183 -13.46 3.60 -13.62
C ARG A 183 -14.56 4.63 -13.85
N ILE A 184 -14.22 5.91 -13.76
CA ILE A 184 -15.15 7.04 -13.92
C ILE A 184 -15.36 7.35 -15.41
N THR A 185 -14.28 7.64 -16.14
CA THR A 185 -14.33 8.17 -17.52
C THR A 185 -14.38 7.08 -18.58
N LYS A 186 -14.03 5.83 -18.24
CA LYS A 186 -13.92 4.69 -19.17
C LYS A 186 -12.87 4.91 -20.28
N SER A 187 -11.98 5.89 -20.11
CA SER A 187 -10.91 6.26 -21.03
C SER A 187 -9.54 6.02 -20.41
N TYR A 188 -8.56 5.58 -21.22
CA TYR A 188 -7.19 5.33 -20.79
C TYR A 188 -6.21 6.24 -21.56
N PRO A 189 -5.79 7.38 -20.96
CA PRO A 189 -4.88 8.33 -21.62
C PRO A 189 -3.41 7.89 -21.60
N GLY A 190 -3.08 6.78 -20.91
CA GLY A 190 -1.71 6.31 -20.73
C GLY A 190 -1.18 6.59 -19.32
N ARG A 191 -0.32 5.70 -18.82
CA ARG A 191 0.21 5.78 -17.44
C ARG A 191 1.04 7.04 -17.19
N MET A 192 1.81 7.49 -18.18
CA MET A 192 2.71 8.65 -18.04
C MET A 192 1.99 9.92 -17.61
N VAL A 193 0.77 10.14 -18.13
CA VAL A 193 -0.06 11.29 -17.75
C VAL A 193 -0.31 11.30 -16.24
N PHE A 194 -0.67 10.16 -15.67
CA PHE A 194 -0.93 10.04 -14.23
C PHE A 194 0.34 10.12 -13.38
N VAL A 195 1.50 9.72 -13.91
CA VAL A 195 2.79 9.95 -13.24
C VAL A 195 3.05 11.45 -13.15
N VAL A 196 2.94 12.18 -14.26
CA VAL A 196 3.17 13.64 -14.31
C VAL A 196 2.19 14.37 -13.40
N VAL A 197 0.89 14.07 -13.46
CA VAL A 197 -0.12 14.68 -12.58
C VAL A 197 0.22 14.45 -11.11
N ASN A 198 0.59 13.22 -10.73
CA ASN A 198 0.94 12.90 -9.35
C ASN A 198 2.20 13.66 -8.89
N LEU A 199 3.21 13.77 -9.76
CA LEU A 199 4.45 14.52 -9.47
C LEU A 199 4.19 16.03 -9.34
N VAL A 200 3.34 16.60 -10.20
CA VAL A 200 2.98 18.02 -10.13
C VAL A 200 2.25 18.33 -8.83
N ILE A 201 1.27 17.50 -8.44
CA ILE A 201 0.58 17.65 -7.16
C ILE A 201 1.58 17.57 -6.00
N ALA A 202 2.48 16.58 -6.02
CA ALA A 202 3.50 16.43 -4.98
C ALA A 202 4.42 17.65 -4.91
N LEU A 203 4.87 18.19 -6.05
CA LEU A 203 5.73 19.36 -6.10
C LEU A 203 5.02 20.60 -5.54
N VAL A 204 3.78 20.85 -5.96
CA VAL A 204 2.98 21.98 -5.44
C VAL A 204 2.79 21.88 -3.93
N LEU A 205 2.53 20.68 -3.40
CA LEU A 205 2.39 20.47 -1.96
C LEU A 205 3.70 20.72 -1.21
N MET A 206 4.86 20.38 -1.80
CA MET A 206 6.16 20.66 -1.18
C MET A 206 6.49 22.16 -1.18
N GLU A 207 6.20 22.88 -2.28
CA GLU A 207 6.38 24.33 -2.37
C GLU A 207 5.43 25.11 -1.44
N ALA A 208 4.27 24.54 -1.11
CA ALA A 208 3.28 25.15 -0.22
C ALA A 208 3.60 25.03 1.29
N ASN A 209 4.87 24.83 1.65
CA ASN A 209 5.35 24.63 3.01
C ASN A 209 4.58 23.54 3.79
N MET A 210 4.66 22.31 3.29
CA MET A 210 3.96 21.15 3.88
C MET A 210 4.24 20.97 5.38
N PHE A 211 5.41 21.39 5.89
CA PHE A 211 5.82 21.17 7.28
C PHE A 211 4.90 21.86 8.30
N ASP A 212 4.44 23.08 8.02
CA ASP A 212 3.54 23.82 8.90
C ASP A 212 2.17 23.14 9.05
N PHE A 213 1.76 22.39 8.02
CA PHE A 213 0.46 21.70 7.96
C PHE A 213 0.57 20.18 8.14
N LEU A 214 1.77 19.63 8.30
CA LEU A 214 2.02 18.19 8.30
C LEU A 214 1.15 17.49 9.36
N ASN A 215 1.17 17.99 10.59
CA ASN A 215 0.42 17.38 11.69
C ASN A 215 -1.09 17.37 11.44
N THR A 216 -1.64 18.48 10.90
CA THR A 216 -3.07 18.57 10.59
C THR A 216 -3.44 17.65 9.43
N ILE A 217 -2.63 17.61 8.37
CA ILE A 217 -2.85 16.74 7.20
C ILE A 217 -2.71 15.27 7.58
N LEU A 218 -1.69 14.91 8.35
CA LEU A 218 -1.46 13.55 8.86
C LEU A 218 -2.60 13.11 9.77
N GLY A 219 -3.09 13.98 10.66
CA GLY A 219 -4.23 13.70 11.52
C GLY A 219 -5.51 13.46 10.72
N PHE A 220 -5.81 14.34 9.76
CA PHE A 220 -6.94 14.15 8.84
C PHE A 220 -6.82 12.84 8.03
N TYR A 221 -5.63 12.58 7.49
CA TYR A 221 -5.34 11.41 6.68
C TYR A 221 -5.44 10.10 7.48
N ALA A 222 -4.99 10.09 8.73
CA ALA A 222 -5.09 8.94 9.62
C ALA A 222 -6.54 8.47 9.79
N ASN A 223 -7.48 9.40 9.95
CA ASN A 223 -8.90 9.07 10.09
C ASN A 223 -9.45 8.37 8.83
N CYS A 224 -9.08 8.86 7.63
CA CYS A 224 -9.46 8.24 6.37
C CYS A 224 -8.82 6.86 6.18
N ALA A 225 -7.51 6.75 6.46
CA ALA A 225 -6.75 5.52 6.32
C ALA A 225 -7.29 4.42 7.24
N MET A 226 -7.55 4.75 8.51
CA MET A 226 -8.09 3.80 9.49
C MET A 226 -9.50 3.37 9.16
N ALA A 227 -10.38 4.31 8.78
CA ALA A 227 -11.74 3.98 8.35
C ALA A 227 -11.72 2.98 7.18
N TRP A 228 -10.83 3.17 6.21
CA TRP A 228 -10.69 2.27 5.07
C TRP A 228 -10.11 0.90 5.44
N VAL A 229 -8.93 0.85 6.08
CA VAL A 229 -8.23 -0.40 6.40
C VAL A 229 -9.07 -1.27 7.34
N VAL A 230 -9.64 -0.68 8.39
CA VAL A 230 -10.45 -1.42 9.37
C VAL A 230 -11.76 -1.90 8.75
N THR A 231 -12.37 -1.13 7.85
CA THR A 231 -13.58 -1.57 7.12
C THR A 231 -13.27 -2.82 6.29
N VAL A 232 -12.15 -2.83 5.57
CA VAL A 232 -11.72 -4.00 4.78
C VAL A 232 -11.38 -5.18 5.70
N ALA A 233 -10.65 -4.94 6.79
CA ALA A 233 -10.29 -5.98 7.74
C ALA A 233 -11.52 -6.60 8.42
N SER A 234 -12.50 -5.78 8.81
CA SER A 234 -13.76 -6.21 9.41
C SER A 234 -14.59 -7.04 8.41
N ASP A 235 -14.69 -6.61 7.15
CA ASP A 235 -15.38 -7.39 6.12
C ASP A 235 -14.74 -8.78 5.91
N ILE A 236 -13.41 -8.84 5.90
CA ILE A 236 -12.69 -10.11 5.75
C ILE A 236 -12.85 -10.99 7.00
N ALA A 237 -12.51 -10.48 8.18
CA ALA A 237 -12.50 -11.28 9.41
C ALA A 237 -13.92 -11.67 9.86
N ILE A 238 -14.86 -10.72 9.81
CA ILE A 238 -16.20 -10.90 10.37
C ILE A 238 -17.16 -11.36 9.26
N ASN A 239 -17.37 -10.59 8.20
CA ASN A 239 -18.42 -10.91 7.22
C ASN A 239 -18.12 -12.18 6.42
N LYS A 240 -16.84 -12.41 6.09
CA LYS A 240 -16.40 -13.58 5.32
C LYS A 240 -16.15 -14.80 6.20
N TYR A 241 -15.38 -14.70 7.29
CA TYR A 241 -15.03 -15.88 8.09
C TYR A 241 -16.00 -16.18 9.23
N LEU A 242 -16.45 -15.18 9.99
CA LEU A 242 -17.35 -15.40 11.14
C LEU A 242 -18.81 -15.58 10.71
N LEU A 243 -19.38 -14.61 10.00
CA LEU A 243 -20.79 -14.57 9.61
C LEU A 243 -21.07 -15.38 8.34
N LYS A 244 -20.04 -15.68 7.53
CA LYS A 244 -20.14 -16.44 6.27
C LYS A 244 -21.14 -15.83 5.25
N VAL A 245 -21.37 -14.52 5.32
CA VAL A 245 -22.25 -13.78 4.41
C VAL A 245 -21.49 -13.38 3.13
N SER A 246 -20.18 -13.15 3.24
CA SER A 246 -19.32 -12.77 2.12
C SER A 246 -18.64 -14.00 1.47
N PRO A 247 -18.51 -14.05 0.13
CA PRO A 247 -17.90 -15.19 -0.57
C PRO A 247 -16.44 -15.41 -0.16
N LYS A 248 -16.06 -16.65 0.17
CA LYS A 248 -14.70 -16.99 0.63
C LYS A 248 -13.62 -16.65 -0.38
N VAL A 249 -13.88 -16.89 -1.67
CA VAL A 249 -12.95 -16.56 -2.75
C VAL A 249 -13.16 -15.10 -3.17
N PRO A 250 -12.11 -14.24 -3.11
CA PRO A 250 -12.19 -12.88 -3.63
C PRO A 250 -12.45 -12.90 -5.14
N GLU A 251 -13.44 -12.15 -5.58
CA GLU A 251 -13.77 -11.99 -6.99
C GLU A 251 -13.34 -10.59 -7.44
N PHE A 252 -12.70 -10.48 -8.60
CA PHE A 252 -12.17 -9.23 -9.15
C PHE A 252 -12.79 -8.88 -10.51
N ARG A 253 -13.43 -9.85 -11.16
CA ARG A 253 -14.00 -9.65 -12.49
C ARG A 253 -15.20 -8.70 -12.42
N ARG A 254 -15.13 -7.61 -13.18
CA ARG A 254 -16.16 -6.56 -13.23
C ARG A 254 -17.55 -7.08 -13.63
N GLY A 255 -17.60 -8.19 -14.37
CA GLY A 255 -18.86 -8.84 -14.76
C GLY A 255 -19.60 -9.53 -13.60
N MET A 256 -18.86 -9.97 -12.57
CA MET A 256 -19.37 -10.71 -11.42
C MET A 256 -19.74 -9.81 -10.24
N LEU A 257 -19.29 -8.56 -10.25
CA LEU A 257 -19.45 -7.61 -9.14
C LEU A 257 -20.45 -6.50 -9.45
N TYR A 258 -21.01 -5.91 -8.41
CA TYR A 258 -21.68 -4.61 -8.49
C TYR A 258 -20.67 -3.48 -8.62
N ALA A 259 -21.10 -2.36 -9.20
CA ALA A 259 -20.22 -1.19 -9.35
C ALA A 259 -19.84 -0.56 -8.01
N VAL A 260 -20.74 -0.61 -7.03
CA VAL A 260 -20.53 -0.14 -5.65
C VAL A 260 -21.15 -1.18 -4.73
N ASN A 261 -20.40 -1.61 -3.71
CA ASN A 261 -20.93 -2.41 -2.61
C ASN A 261 -21.26 -1.44 -1.45
N PRO A 262 -22.55 -1.27 -1.09
CA PRO A 262 -22.95 -0.36 -0.02
C PRO A 262 -22.36 -0.78 1.33
N VAL A 263 -22.11 -2.07 1.58
CA VAL A 263 -21.57 -2.55 2.87
C VAL A 263 -20.23 -1.88 3.17
N GLY A 264 -19.25 -2.02 2.27
CA GLY A 264 -17.93 -1.42 2.47
C GLY A 264 -17.93 0.10 2.28
N PHE A 265 -18.62 0.60 1.24
CA PHE A 265 -18.55 2.01 0.87
C PHE A 265 -19.24 2.91 1.91
N VAL A 266 -20.44 2.55 2.37
CA VAL A 266 -21.17 3.32 3.38
C VAL A 266 -20.47 3.22 4.73
N SER A 267 -19.99 2.03 5.14
CA SER A 267 -19.23 1.88 6.39
C SER A 267 -18.01 2.78 6.44
N MET A 268 -17.22 2.81 5.36
CA MET A 268 -16.01 3.63 5.28
C MET A 268 -16.35 5.13 5.27
N LEU A 269 -17.36 5.56 4.51
CA LEU A 269 -17.78 6.97 4.47
C LEU A 269 -18.32 7.47 5.82
N VAL A 270 -19.18 6.68 6.47
CA VAL A 270 -19.76 7.05 7.77
C VAL A 270 -18.67 7.06 8.85
N SER A 271 -17.82 6.05 8.89
CA SER A 271 -16.68 5.99 9.82
C SER A 271 -15.73 7.17 9.62
N ALA A 272 -15.29 7.44 8.39
CA ALA A 272 -14.40 8.56 8.10
C ALA A 272 -15.08 9.90 8.40
N GLY A 273 -16.34 10.08 7.99
CA GLY A 273 -17.08 11.33 8.19
C GLY A 273 -17.26 11.69 9.66
N ILE A 274 -17.67 10.72 10.49
CA ILE A 274 -17.82 10.95 11.94
C ILE A 274 -16.46 11.20 12.59
N SER A 275 -15.45 10.40 12.26
CA SER A 275 -14.11 10.56 12.81
C SER A 275 -13.47 11.91 12.46
N ILE A 276 -13.65 12.38 11.22
CA ILE A 276 -13.21 13.72 10.78
C ILE A 276 -13.98 14.82 11.51
N ALA A 277 -15.29 14.66 11.71
CA ALA A 277 -16.07 15.62 12.49
C ALA A 277 -15.57 15.71 13.95
N VAL A 278 -15.22 14.58 14.57
CA VAL A 278 -14.58 14.55 15.90
C VAL A 278 -13.22 15.24 15.85
N PHE A 279 -12.40 15.01 14.82
CA PHE A 279 -11.08 15.62 14.67
C PHE A 279 -11.13 17.15 14.58
N PHE A 280 -12.15 17.72 13.91
CA PHE A 280 -12.39 19.16 13.85
C PHE A 280 -13.11 19.73 15.08
N GLY A 281 -13.41 18.91 16.09
CA GLY A 281 -13.97 19.36 17.36
C GLY A 281 -15.48 19.54 17.37
N ALA A 282 -16.22 18.97 16.41
CA ALA A 282 -17.69 19.05 16.37
C ALA A 282 -18.38 18.47 17.64
N PHE A 283 -17.66 17.62 18.38
CA PHE A 283 -18.11 16.97 19.62
C PHE A 283 -17.39 17.50 20.88
N GLY A 284 -16.65 18.61 20.77
CA GLY A 284 -15.92 19.24 21.86
C GLY A 284 -14.47 18.76 22.06
N ALA A 285 -13.69 19.56 22.80
CA ALA A 285 -12.24 19.37 22.97
C ALA A 285 -11.86 18.09 23.74
N GLY A 286 -12.74 17.58 24.61
CA GLY A 286 -12.47 16.34 25.36
C GLY A 286 -12.43 15.09 24.49
N ILE A 287 -13.18 15.07 23.39
CA ILE A 287 -13.33 13.89 22.51
C ILE A 287 -12.41 13.98 21.30
N GLN A 288 -12.02 15.19 20.89
CA GLN A 288 -11.20 15.47 19.71
C GLN A 288 -9.95 14.56 19.57
N PRO A 289 -9.14 14.32 20.63
CA PRO A 289 -7.95 13.46 20.53
C PRO A 289 -8.27 11.99 20.21
N TYR A 290 -9.51 11.56 20.45
CA TYR A 290 -9.97 10.19 20.24
C TYR A 290 -10.56 9.96 18.85
N SER A 291 -10.47 10.92 17.93
CA SER A 291 -10.96 10.77 16.55
C SER A 291 -10.56 9.46 15.84
N PRO A 292 -9.31 8.95 15.95
CA PRO A 292 -8.95 7.68 15.34
C PRO A 292 -9.68 6.48 15.97
N VAL A 293 -10.01 6.55 17.26
CA VAL A 293 -10.77 5.50 17.96
C VAL A 293 -12.18 5.39 17.38
N PHE A 294 -12.82 6.52 17.07
CA PHE A 294 -14.12 6.52 16.38
C PHE A 294 -14.01 5.94 14.98
N ALA A 295 -12.95 6.26 14.21
CA ALA A 295 -12.74 5.64 12.90
C ALA A 295 -12.69 4.12 13.01
N VAL A 296 -11.84 3.60 13.90
CA VAL A 296 -11.66 2.16 14.13
C VAL A 296 -12.95 1.51 14.61
N GLY A 297 -13.58 2.06 15.65
CA GLY A 297 -14.78 1.48 16.26
C GLY A 297 -15.94 1.39 15.27
N LEU A 298 -16.21 2.47 14.54
CA LEU A 298 -17.28 2.48 13.53
C LEU A 298 -16.97 1.57 12.35
N ALA A 299 -15.73 1.58 11.86
CA ALA A 299 -15.31 0.72 10.75
C ALA A 299 -15.29 -0.77 11.13
N LEU A 300 -15.16 -1.10 12.41
CA LEU A 300 -15.25 -2.47 12.91
C LEU A 300 -16.71 -2.95 12.94
N VAL A 301 -17.63 -2.08 13.37
CA VAL A 301 -19.03 -2.43 13.68
C VAL A 301 -19.99 -2.29 12.49
N LEU A 302 -19.80 -1.26 11.65
CA LEU A 302 -20.71 -0.99 10.53
C LEU A 302 -20.72 -2.08 9.45
N PRO A 303 -19.57 -2.67 9.02
CA PRO A 303 -19.60 -3.69 7.98
C PRO A 303 -20.42 -4.93 8.36
N PRO A 304 -20.31 -5.50 9.58
CA PRO A 304 -21.19 -6.58 10.04
C PRO A 304 -22.67 -6.23 10.06
N ILE A 305 -23.01 -5.03 10.54
CA ILE A 305 -24.41 -4.57 10.59
C ILE A 305 -24.97 -4.44 9.17
N LEU A 306 -24.24 -3.81 8.25
CA LEU A 306 -24.71 -3.61 6.89
C LEU A 306 -24.71 -4.92 6.08
N ALA A 307 -23.74 -5.82 6.29
CA ALA A 307 -23.73 -7.11 5.61
C ALA A 307 -24.91 -7.99 6.02
N THR A 308 -25.25 -8.01 7.31
CA THR A 308 -26.41 -8.74 7.84
C THR A 308 -27.72 -8.11 7.40
N ALA A 309 -27.85 -6.79 7.47
CA ALA A 309 -29.03 -6.05 7.01
C ALA A 309 -29.29 -6.26 5.50
N THR A 310 -28.23 -6.29 4.68
CA THR A 310 -28.34 -6.52 3.24
C THR A 310 -28.37 -7.99 2.84
N LYS A 311 -28.24 -8.92 3.80
CA LYS A 311 -28.19 -10.38 3.58
C LYS A 311 -27.18 -10.80 2.51
N GLY A 312 -26.06 -10.08 2.40
CA GLY A 312 -25.00 -10.35 1.42
C GLY A 312 -25.34 -10.10 -0.06
N LYS A 313 -26.49 -9.48 -0.36
CA LYS A 313 -27.01 -9.29 -1.73
C LYS A 313 -26.05 -8.55 -2.68
N TYR A 314 -25.15 -7.73 -2.14
CA TYR A 314 -24.28 -6.84 -2.91
C TYR A 314 -22.83 -7.35 -3.07
N TYR A 315 -22.49 -8.54 -2.58
CA TYR A 315 -21.14 -9.11 -2.79
C TYR A 315 -20.96 -9.65 -4.21
N LEU A 316 -21.92 -10.40 -4.72
CA LEU A 316 -21.89 -10.99 -6.05
C LEU A 316 -23.15 -10.62 -6.84
N ARG A 317 -22.94 -10.16 -8.06
CA ARG A 317 -24.00 -9.98 -9.04
C ARG A 317 -24.42 -11.31 -9.67
N ARG A 318 -23.49 -12.26 -9.75
CA ARG A 318 -23.66 -13.61 -10.31
C ARG A 318 -22.85 -14.59 -9.49
N THR A 319 -23.38 -15.80 -9.35
CA THR A 319 -22.72 -16.90 -8.65
C THR A 319 -21.89 -17.78 -9.58
N ASP A 320 -22.15 -17.73 -10.88
CA ASP A 320 -21.47 -18.52 -11.89
C ASP A 320 -20.94 -17.62 -13.03
N ASP A 321 -19.73 -17.96 -13.50
CA ASP A 321 -19.07 -17.29 -14.61
C ASP A 321 -19.38 -17.94 -15.97
N GLY A 322 -20.06 -19.10 -15.97
CA GLY A 322 -20.57 -19.79 -17.15
C GLY A 322 -19.51 -20.50 -17.99
N ILE A 323 -18.30 -20.69 -17.44
CA ILE A 323 -17.22 -21.43 -18.09
C ILE A 323 -16.98 -22.73 -17.31
N ASP A 324 -17.24 -23.85 -17.99
CA ASP A 324 -17.07 -25.21 -17.45
C ASP A 324 -15.59 -25.65 -17.48
N LEU A 325 -14.76 -24.90 -16.76
CA LEU A 325 -13.35 -25.18 -16.52
C LEU A 325 -13.03 -24.77 -15.07
N PRO A 326 -12.22 -25.57 -14.35
CA PRO A 326 -11.88 -25.28 -12.96
C PRO A 326 -11.11 -23.96 -12.86
N MET A 327 -11.44 -23.16 -11.84
CA MET A 327 -10.80 -21.86 -11.60
C MET A 327 -9.42 -21.99 -10.95
N PHE A 328 -9.22 -23.07 -10.20
CA PHE A 328 -7.98 -23.37 -9.48
C PHE A 328 -7.35 -24.66 -9.98
N ASP A 329 -6.02 -24.73 -9.93
CA ASP A 329 -5.26 -25.96 -10.15
C ASP A 329 -5.30 -26.89 -8.92
N ALA A 330 -4.58 -28.01 -8.99
CA ALA A 330 -4.52 -29.00 -7.92
C ALA A 330 -3.90 -28.46 -6.61
N ASP A 331 -3.06 -27.43 -6.70
CA ASP A 331 -2.41 -26.77 -5.56
C ASP A 331 -3.25 -25.61 -4.99
N GLY A 332 -4.43 -25.34 -5.56
CA GLY A 332 -5.30 -24.23 -5.18
C GLY A 332 -4.83 -22.87 -5.70
N ASN A 333 -3.87 -22.83 -6.63
CA ASN A 333 -3.46 -21.61 -7.32
C ASN A 333 -4.39 -21.33 -8.51
N PRO A 334 -4.44 -20.09 -9.02
CA PRO A 334 -5.25 -19.77 -10.20
C PRO A 334 -4.81 -20.60 -11.41
N SER A 335 -5.77 -21.23 -12.11
CA SER A 335 -5.49 -22.10 -13.26
C SER A 335 -4.73 -21.37 -14.38
N ASP A 336 -3.73 -22.03 -14.95
CA ASP A 336 -2.92 -21.56 -16.08
C ASP A 336 -3.57 -21.79 -17.45
N ALA A 337 -4.75 -22.45 -17.48
CA ALA A 337 -5.49 -22.74 -18.69
C ALA A 337 -5.78 -21.45 -19.46
N ARG A 338 -5.48 -21.45 -20.76
CA ARG A 338 -5.65 -20.27 -21.63
C ARG A 338 -6.87 -20.38 -22.50
N LEU A 339 -7.62 -19.29 -22.58
CA LEU A 339 -8.84 -19.16 -23.35
C LEU A 339 -8.72 -17.98 -24.31
N LEU A 340 -9.06 -18.21 -25.58
CA LEU A 340 -9.07 -17.17 -26.59
C LEU A 340 -10.31 -16.29 -26.42
N CYS A 341 -10.09 -14.98 -26.23
CA CYS A 341 -11.17 -14.00 -26.22
C CYS A 341 -11.72 -13.79 -27.63
N HIS A 342 -12.98 -14.13 -27.86
CA HIS A 342 -13.65 -13.93 -29.15
C HIS A 342 -13.68 -12.46 -29.65
N VAL A 343 -13.64 -11.47 -28.77
CA VAL A 343 -13.71 -10.04 -29.17
C VAL A 343 -12.34 -9.45 -29.51
N THR A 344 -11.30 -9.83 -28.77
CA THR A 344 -9.96 -9.25 -28.95
C THR A 344 -9.02 -10.16 -29.73
N GLY A 345 -9.32 -11.46 -29.81
CA GLY A 345 -8.44 -12.48 -30.38
C GLY A 345 -7.19 -12.74 -29.53
N ILE A 346 -7.23 -12.41 -28.24
CA ILE A 346 -6.09 -12.54 -27.31
C ILE A 346 -6.38 -13.68 -26.34
N GLU A 347 -5.36 -14.46 -26.01
CA GLU A 347 -5.43 -15.48 -24.98
C GLU A 347 -5.38 -14.87 -23.58
N PHE A 348 -6.31 -15.28 -22.72
CA PHE A 348 -6.36 -14.94 -21.31
C PHE A 348 -6.34 -16.19 -20.45
N GLU A 349 -5.85 -16.07 -19.22
CA GLU A 349 -5.90 -17.16 -18.25
C GLU A 349 -7.36 -17.37 -17.78
N ARG A 350 -7.70 -18.61 -17.41
CA ARG A 350 -9.05 -19.02 -16.98
C ARG A 350 -9.65 -18.14 -15.87
N PRO A 351 -8.90 -17.71 -14.83
CA PRO A 351 -9.41 -16.83 -13.79
C PRO A 351 -9.87 -15.45 -14.28
N ASP A 352 -9.44 -15.03 -15.47
CA ASP A 352 -9.69 -13.68 -16.00
C ASP A 352 -10.96 -13.63 -16.88
N MET A 353 -11.44 -14.80 -17.27
CA MET A 353 -12.49 -14.98 -18.26
C MET A 353 -13.88 -15.15 -17.63
N ILE A 354 -14.90 -14.74 -18.38
CA ILE A 354 -16.32 -14.92 -18.03
C ILE A 354 -17.12 -15.09 -19.33
N ALA A 355 -18.10 -16.00 -19.31
CA ALA A 355 -18.98 -16.27 -20.43
C ALA A 355 -19.97 -15.11 -20.72
N PRO A 356 -20.43 -14.95 -21.98
CA PRO A 356 -21.36 -13.89 -22.33
C PRO A 356 -22.76 -14.18 -21.75
N ARG A 357 -23.56 -13.13 -21.52
CA ARG A 357 -24.95 -13.28 -20.99
C ARG A 357 -25.95 -13.80 -22.04
N ARG A 358 -25.61 -13.80 -23.32
CA ARG A 358 -26.50 -14.21 -24.42
C ARG A 358 -25.81 -15.29 -25.22
N THR A 359 -26.35 -16.50 -25.16
CA THR A 359 -26.03 -17.61 -26.04
C THR A 359 -26.83 -17.43 -27.33
N GLY A 360 -26.15 -17.13 -28.44
CA GLY A 360 -26.69 -17.38 -29.78
C GLY A 360 -26.41 -18.84 -30.17
N PRO A 361 -27.13 -19.43 -31.15
CA PRO A 361 -27.09 -20.87 -31.43
C PRO A 361 -25.72 -21.39 -31.91
N THR A 362 -24.80 -20.50 -32.30
CA THR A 362 -23.50 -20.84 -32.88
C THR A 362 -22.31 -20.22 -32.13
N ALA A 363 -22.48 -19.85 -30.86
CA ALA A 363 -21.36 -19.36 -30.05
C ALA A 363 -20.58 -20.53 -29.44
N SER A 364 -19.40 -20.82 -29.98
CA SER A 364 -18.39 -21.60 -29.24
C SER A 364 -18.19 -20.95 -27.86
N ARG A 365 -18.05 -21.80 -26.83
CA ARG A 365 -18.12 -21.47 -25.39
C ARG A 365 -16.99 -20.55 -24.85
N SER A 366 -16.36 -19.74 -25.70
CA SER A 366 -15.22 -18.85 -25.39
C SER A 366 -15.51 -17.38 -25.70
N SER A 367 -16.68 -16.85 -25.30
CA SER A 367 -17.04 -15.47 -25.66
C SER A 367 -16.83 -14.46 -24.51
N CYS A 368 -16.02 -13.43 -24.77
CA CYS A 368 -15.84 -12.29 -23.88
C CYS A 368 -16.84 -11.17 -24.27
N HIS A 369 -17.69 -10.71 -23.35
CA HIS A 369 -18.60 -9.59 -23.63
C HIS A 369 -17.89 -8.24 -23.41
N ARG A 370 -17.97 -7.35 -24.42
CA ARG A 370 -17.57 -5.92 -24.43
C ARG A 370 -17.22 -5.38 -23.04
N SER A 371 -15.93 -5.13 -22.80
CA SER A 371 -15.37 -4.42 -21.64
C SER A 371 -15.49 -5.05 -20.24
N ARG A 372 -15.99 -6.29 -20.09
CA ARG A 372 -16.24 -6.91 -18.79
C ARG A 372 -15.39 -8.14 -18.43
N CYS A 373 -14.61 -8.67 -19.37
CA CYS A 373 -13.81 -9.89 -19.18
C CYS A 373 -12.29 -9.65 -19.10
N LEU A 374 -11.85 -8.43 -18.74
CA LEU A 374 -10.42 -8.06 -18.83
C LEU A 374 -9.97 -7.48 -17.49
N LEU A 375 -8.97 -8.14 -16.87
CA LEU A 375 -8.36 -7.73 -15.61
C LEU A 375 -7.58 -6.41 -15.76
N THR A 376 -6.91 -6.19 -16.90
CA THR A 376 -6.14 -4.96 -17.08
C THR A 376 -6.95 -3.87 -17.78
N GLN A 377 -6.81 -2.65 -17.27
CA GLN A 377 -7.56 -1.48 -17.74
C GLN A 377 -7.22 -1.11 -19.20
N ARG A 378 -5.99 -1.45 -19.62
CA ARG A 378 -5.49 -1.27 -20.99
C ARG A 378 -6.17 -2.22 -21.98
N GLU A 379 -6.37 -3.47 -21.60
CA GLU A 379 -7.06 -4.47 -22.43
C GLU A 379 -8.56 -4.16 -22.52
N ALA A 380 -9.21 -3.76 -21.41
CA ALA A 380 -10.60 -3.33 -21.40
C ALA A 380 -10.86 -2.11 -22.32
N TRP A 381 -9.87 -1.21 -22.44
CA TRP A 381 -9.92 -0.05 -23.32
C TRP A 381 -9.66 -0.41 -24.78
N CYS A 382 -8.63 -1.22 -25.09
CA CYS A 382 -8.40 -1.71 -26.45
C CYS A 382 -9.55 -2.57 -26.98
N CYS A 383 -10.23 -3.34 -26.13
CA CYS A 383 -11.45 -4.08 -26.48
C CYS A 383 -12.57 -3.15 -26.98
N ARG A 384 -12.67 -1.92 -26.45
CA ARG A 384 -13.61 -0.90 -26.98
C ARG A 384 -13.11 -0.28 -28.28
N ARG A 385 -11.82 0.08 -28.37
CA ARG A 385 -11.25 0.76 -29.56
C ARG A 385 -11.06 -0.14 -30.79
N ARG A 386 -10.85 -1.45 -30.62
CA ARG A 386 -10.72 -2.38 -31.76
C ARG A 386 -12.06 -2.59 -32.48
N SER A 387 -13.19 -2.46 -31.77
CA SER A 387 -14.52 -2.40 -32.39
C SER A 387 -14.77 -1.13 -33.23
N SER A 388 -13.84 -0.16 -33.16
CA SER A 388 -13.82 1.10 -33.92
C SER A 388 -12.51 1.28 -34.72
N GLY A 389 -11.73 0.22 -34.92
CA GLY A 389 -10.56 0.21 -35.83
C GLY A 389 -9.22 0.77 -35.29
N GLY A 390 -9.08 1.09 -33.99
CA GLY A 390 -7.96 1.95 -33.53
C GLY A 390 -7.05 1.45 -32.40
N CYS A 391 -6.77 0.14 -32.24
CA CYS A 391 -5.80 -0.33 -31.22
C CYS A 391 -4.80 -1.38 -31.75
N GLU A 392 -3.51 -1.04 -31.72
CA GLU A 392 -2.38 -1.96 -31.91
C GLU A 392 -1.84 -2.41 -30.54
N LEU A 393 -1.77 -3.73 -30.31
CA LEU A 393 -1.41 -4.36 -29.04
C LEU A 393 -0.10 -5.15 -29.22
N ALA A 394 1.02 -4.46 -29.37
CA ALA A 394 2.32 -5.11 -29.64
C ALA A 394 3.11 -5.59 -28.40
N ALA A 395 2.62 -5.47 -27.16
CA ALA A 395 3.53 -5.51 -26.00
C ALA A 395 3.13 -6.37 -24.78
N VAL A 396 2.10 -7.22 -24.83
CA VAL A 396 1.73 -8.06 -23.67
C VAL A 396 2.41 -9.43 -23.70
N SER A 397 2.69 -9.97 -24.90
CA SER A 397 3.31 -11.29 -25.05
C SER A 397 4.79 -11.34 -24.63
N ALA A 398 5.51 -10.22 -24.66
CA ALA A 398 6.95 -10.18 -24.35
C ALA A 398 7.25 -10.17 -22.83
N VAL A 399 6.41 -9.52 -22.02
CA VAL A 399 6.68 -9.32 -20.59
C VAL A 399 6.41 -10.58 -19.76
N ARG A 400 5.38 -11.37 -20.10
CA ARG A 400 5.14 -12.68 -19.46
C ARG A 400 6.05 -13.80 -19.99
N ARG A 401 6.49 -13.74 -21.27
CA ARG A 401 7.54 -14.63 -21.80
C ARG A 401 8.87 -14.46 -21.06
N GLN A 402 9.24 -13.24 -20.70
CA GLN A 402 10.45 -12.99 -19.90
C GLN A 402 10.32 -13.48 -18.45
N ALA A 403 9.15 -13.38 -17.82
CA ALA A 403 8.92 -13.91 -16.47
C ALA A 403 8.98 -15.45 -16.43
N GLY A 404 8.39 -16.14 -17.42
CA GLY A 404 8.51 -17.59 -17.55
C GLY A 404 9.94 -18.05 -17.87
N ALA A 405 10.67 -17.29 -18.71
CA ALA A 405 12.08 -17.56 -18.99
C ALA A 405 13.00 -17.28 -17.78
N TRP A 406 12.63 -16.35 -16.89
CA TRP A 406 13.35 -16.08 -15.64
C TRP A 406 13.14 -17.19 -14.60
N ALA A 407 11.91 -17.67 -14.42
CA ALA A 407 11.61 -18.80 -13.54
C ALA A 407 12.34 -20.08 -13.99
N GLN A 408 12.44 -20.30 -15.30
CA GLN A 408 13.19 -21.42 -15.88
C GLN A 408 14.72 -21.26 -15.85
N ARG A 409 15.27 -20.06 -15.61
CA ARG A 409 16.72 -19.84 -15.40
C ARG A 409 17.09 -19.90 -13.92
N ALA A 410 16.29 -19.29 -13.05
CA ALA A 410 16.50 -19.34 -11.59
C ALA A 410 16.37 -20.77 -11.03
N GLY A 411 15.52 -21.62 -11.61
CA GLY A 411 15.44 -23.05 -11.24
C GLY A 411 16.63 -23.91 -11.72
N ARG A 412 17.44 -23.43 -12.67
CA ARG A 412 18.62 -24.15 -13.18
C ARG A 412 19.93 -23.73 -12.54
N GLU A 413 19.99 -22.57 -11.89
CA GLU A 413 21.18 -22.10 -11.16
C GLU A 413 21.23 -22.60 -9.70
N ASN A 414 20.17 -23.24 -9.19
CA ASN A 414 20.15 -23.88 -7.86
C ASN A 414 20.46 -25.39 -7.89
N VAL A 415 20.87 -25.93 -9.04
CA VAL A 415 21.40 -27.28 -9.18
C VAL A 415 22.77 -27.17 -9.85
N ARG A 416 23.73 -26.58 -9.13
CA ARG A 416 25.17 -26.82 -9.25
C ARG A 416 25.92 -26.30 -8.04
#